data_AF-A0A7K1UXZ1-F1
#
_entry.id   AF-A0A7K1UXZ1-F1
#
_cell.length_a   1.000
_cell.length_b   1.000
_cell.length_c   1.000
_cell.angle_alpha   90.00
_cell.angle_beta   90.00
_cell.angle_gamma   90.00
#
_symmetry.space_group_name_H-M   'P 1'
#
loop_
_entity.id
_entity.type
_entity.pdbx_description
1 polymer ?
#
loop_
_entity_poly.entity_id
_entity_poly.type
_entity_poly.pdbx_seq_one_letter_code
_entity_poly.pdbx_strand_id
1 'polypeptide(L)'
;MRPEPLTAVALPLLWSNRVLPALDLDIRGRTAANTAFAAAYTVAFRGTPNWLSQRGARAGAIAAGLVLSGYAAALAIPATRRHLAGLDDRGPAVHTVEWTALHIPGGTVLTEELIYRSTLTPLLERTAGRLGTSLGALVFGLSHIQPARAAADPIAATVALTTGAGLLFDRLRRHTGSATAPALLHLALNAGGALAPRLARRPGVPAPSLPRPSV
;
A
#
# COMPACT_ATOMS: atom_id res chain seq x y z
N MET A 1 -8.08 15.16 -28.09
CA MET A 1 -7.11 14.63 -27.10
C MET A 1 -6.54 13.33 -27.67
N ARG A 2 -5.23 13.07 -27.57
CA ARG A 2 -4.70 11.73 -27.90
C ARG A 2 -5.40 10.70 -26.99
N PRO A 3 -5.83 9.52 -27.47
CA PRO A 3 -6.60 8.57 -26.66
C PRO A 3 -5.79 7.99 -25.49
N GLU A 4 -4.47 8.01 -25.60
CA GLU A 4 -3.53 7.38 -24.67
C GLU A 4 -3.71 7.77 -23.19
N PRO A 5 -3.85 9.06 -22.77
CA PRO A 5 -4.06 9.40 -21.37
C PRO A 5 -5.43 8.98 -20.84
N LEU A 6 -6.46 8.98 -21.69
CA LEU A 6 -7.79 8.50 -21.30
C LEU A 6 -7.76 6.99 -21.05
N THR A 7 -7.09 6.22 -21.92
CA THR A 7 -6.89 4.78 -21.74
C THR A 7 -6.05 4.48 -20.49
N ALA A 8 -4.97 5.24 -20.26
CA ALA A 8 -4.13 5.12 -19.08
C ALA A 8 -4.92 5.35 -17.78
N VAL A 9 -5.85 6.31 -17.76
CA VAL A 9 -6.73 6.56 -16.61
C VAL A 9 -7.80 5.48 -16.46
N ALA A 10 -8.44 5.06 -17.55
CA ALA A 10 -9.56 4.14 -17.52
C ALA A 10 -9.15 2.72 -17.10
N LEU A 11 -8.00 2.23 -17.56
CA LEU A 11 -7.58 0.85 -17.33
C LEU A 11 -7.42 0.49 -15.83
N PRO A 12 -6.69 1.26 -14.99
CA PRO A 12 -6.59 0.96 -13.56
C PRO A 12 -7.94 1.01 -12.84
N LEU A 13 -8.83 1.93 -13.23
CA LEU A 13 -10.16 2.06 -12.65
C LEU A 13 -11.04 0.85 -12.98
N LEU A 14 -11.06 0.43 -14.25
CA LEU A 14 -11.80 -0.75 -14.70
C LEU A 14 -11.21 -2.02 -14.08
N TRP A 15 -9.89 -2.12 -14.04
CA TRP A 15 -9.19 -3.26 -13.46
C TRP A 15 -9.54 -3.46 -11.99
N SER A 16 -9.32 -2.44 -11.17
CA SER A 16 -9.50 -2.50 -9.72
C SER A 16 -10.96 -2.63 -9.29
N ASN A 17 -11.88 -1.93 -9.97
CA ASN A 17 -13.27 -1.85 -9.54
C ASN A 17 -14.21 -2.85 -10.23
N ARG A 18 -13.81 -3.45 -11.36
CA ARG A 18 -14.68 -4.36 -12.13
C ARG A 18 -14.01 -5.67 -12.50
N VAL A 19 -12.88 -5.62 -13.22
CA VAL A 19 -12.27 -6.84 -13.80
C VAL A 19 -11.74 -7.76 -12.71
N LEU A 20 -10.79 -7.29 -11.89
CA LEU A 20 -10.16 -8.12 -10.86
C LEU A 20 -11.18 -8.68 -9.83
N PRO A 21 -12.18 -7.91 -9.35
CA PRO A 21 -13.26 -8.44 -8.52
C PRO A 21 -14.08 -9.53 -9.22
N ALA A 22 -14.37 -9.38 -10.52
CA ALA A 22 -15.19 -10.34 -11.28
C ALA A 22 -14.46 -11.67 -11.56
N LEU A 23 -13.13 -11.71 -11.44
CA LEU A 23 -12.36 -12.94 -11.60
C LEU A 23 -12.49 -13.90 -10.40
N ASP A 24 -13.04 -13.43 -9.27
CA ASP A 24 -13.26 -14.21 -8.04
C ASP A 24 -12.06 -15.06 -7.60
N LEU A 25 -10.86 -14.50 -7.77
CA LEU A 25 -9.61 -15.19 -7.46
C LEU A 25 -9.32 -15.17 -5.96
N ASP A 26 -8.70 -16.24 -5.47
CA ASP A 26 -8.08 -16.26 -4.15
C ASP A 26 -6.91 -15.26 -4.05
N ILE A 27 -6.32 -15.06 -2.87
CA ILE A 27 -5.27 -14.05 -2.70
C ILE A 27 -4.03 -14.31 -3.56
N ARG A 28 -3.71 -15.58 -3.85
CA ARG A 28 -2.56 -15.98 -4.67
C ARG A 28 -2.83 -15.63 -6.14
N GLY A 29 -3.99 -16.00 -6.67
CA GLY A 29 -4.45 -15.64 -8.01
C GLY A 29 -4.57 -14.13 -8.19
N ARG A 30 -5.16 -13.42 -7.22
CA ARG A 30 -5.25 -11.95 -7.23
C ARG A 30 -3.87 -11.30 -7.27
N THR A 31 -2.92 -11.81 -6.50
CA THR A 31 -1.53 -11.32 -6.50
C THR A 31 -0.91 -11.49 -7.88
N ALA A 32 -0.98 -12.70 -8.45
CA ALA A 32 -0.44 -12.97 -9.78
C ALA A 32 -1.10 -12.09 -10.86
N ALA A 33 -2.42 -11.97 -10.85
CA ALA A 33 -3.18 -11.16 -11.81
C ALA A 33 -2.81 -9.67 -11.70
N ASN A 34 -2.73 -9.12 -10.48
CA ASN A 34 -2.34 -7.73 -10.26
C ASN A 34 -0.91 -7.46 -10.74
N THR A 35 0.04 -8.32 -10.35
CA THR A 35 1.44 -8.15 -10.76
C THR A 35 1.57 -8.23 -12.29
N ALA A 36 0.89 -9.17 -12.94
CA ALA A 36 0.87 -9.29 -14.40
C ALA A 36 0.25 -8.06 -15.07
N PHE A 37 -0.90 -7.60 -14.59
CA PHE A 37 -1.55 -6.39 -15.10
C PHE A 37 -0.65 -5.16 -14.95
N ALA A 38 -0.05 -4.95 -13.78
CA ALA A 38 0.83 -3.80 -13.53
C ALA A 38 2.09 -3.84 -14.40
N ALA A 39 2.68 -5.02 -14.61
CA ALA A 39 3.82 -5.19 -15.51
C ALA A 39 3.43 -4.84 -16.96
N ALA A 40 2.33 -5.41 -17.46
CA ALA A 40 1.82 -5.14 -18.79
C ALA A 40 1.46 -3.66 -19.00
N TYR A 41 0.78 -3.06 -18.03
CA TYR A 41 0.42 -1.63 -18.02
C TYR A 41 1.67 -0.75 -18.05
N THR A 42 2.67 -1.05 -17.23
CA THR A 42 3.95 -0.31 -17.18
C THR A 42 4.68 -0.40 -18.52
N VAL A 43 4.74 -1.59 -19.14
CA VAL A 43 5.36 -1.77 -20.46
C VAL A 43 4.60 -0.98 -21.53
N ALA A 44 3.27 -1.12 -21.58
CA ALA A 44 2.42 -0.48 -22.58
C ALA A 44 2.52 1.05 -22.56
N PHE A 45 2.59 1.65 -21.37
CA PHE A 45 2.66 3.10 -21.18
C PHE A 45 4.08 3.62 -20.84
N ARG A 46 5.11 2.78 -21.03
CA ARG A 46 6.53 3.13 -20.89
C ARG A 46 6.88 3.73 -19.52
N GLY A 47 6.41 3.08 -18.45
CA GLY A 47 6.70 3.48 -17.09
C GLY A 47 8.18 3.38 -16.73
N THR A 48 8.63 4.24 -15.82
CA THR A 48 10.04 4.42 -15.47
C THR A 48 10.24 4.32 -13.96
N PRO A 49 10.27 3.11 -13.37
CA PRO A 49 10.26 2.97 -11.90
C PRO A 49 11.56 3.41 -11.21
N ASN A 50 12.71 3.23 -11.84
CA ASN A 50 14.03 3.53 -11.27
C ASN A 50 14.24 2.88 -9.88
N TRP A 51 14.10 1.55 -9.82
CA TRP A 51 14.10 0.77 -8.57
C TRP A 51 15.44 0.77 -7.81
N LEU A 52 16.56 0.94 -8.53
CA LEU A 52 17.91 0.86 -7.96
C LEU A 52 18.47 2.22 -7.51
N SER A 53 17.62 3.24 -7.35
CA SER A 53 18.03 4.57 -6.89
C SER A 53 18.48 4.56 -5.42
N GLN A 54 19.75 4.89 -5.17
CA GLN A 54 20.28 5.06 -3.80
C GLN A 54 19.56 6.18 -3.03
N ARG A 55 19.25 7.29 -3.70
CA ARG A 55 18.48 8.40 -3.11
C ARG A 55 17.07 7.95 -2.75
N GLY A 56 16.44 7.15 -3.62
CA GLY A 56 15.14 6.53 -3.39
C GLY A 56 15.17 5.59 -2.18
N ALA A 57 16.16 4.69 -2.12
CA ALA A 57 16.34 3.77 -1.00
C ALA A 57 16.56 4.51 0.33
N ARG A 58 17.43 5.53 0.37
CA ARG A 58 17.68 6.31 1.60
C ARG A 58 16.44 7.04 2.09
N ALA A 59 15.76 7.79 1.21
CA ALA A 59 14.56 8.53 1.59
C ALA A 59 13.41 7.60 1.99
N GLY A 60 13.24 6.49 1.26
CA GLY A 60 12.24 5.47 1.57
C GLY A 60 12.51 4.77 2.89
N ALA A 61 13.77 4.42 3.20
CA ALA A 61 14.15 3.83 4.48
C ALA A 61 13.90 4.77 5.66
N ILE A 62 14.17 6.08 5.51
CA ILE A 62 13.85 7.07 6.53
C ILE A 62 12.32 7.15 6.74
N ALA A 63 11.55 7.26 5.66
CA ALA A 63 10.10 7.36 5.75
C ALA A 63 9.46 6.08 6.35
N ALA A 64 9.93 4.91 5.91
CA ALA A 64 9.53 3.62 6.47
C ALA A 64 9.90 3.51 7.96
N GLY A 65 11.11 3.90 8.33
CA GLY A 65 11.58 3.91 9.71
C GLY A 65 10.72 4.78 10.63
N LEU A 66 10.29 5.95 10.17
CA LEU A 66 9.36 6.82 10.91
C LEU A 66 8.01 6.13 11.15
N VAL A 67 7.42 5.51 10.11
CA VAL A 67 6.15 4.79 10.23
C VAL A 67 6.27 3.58 11.16
N LEU A 68 7.31 2.76 10.99
CA LEU A 68 7.55 1.59 11.82
C LEU A 68 7.83 1.97 13.28
N SER A 69 8.50 3.09 13.53
CA SER A 69 8.67 3.64 14.88
C SER A 69 7.33 4.05 15.50
N GLY A 70 6.42 4.61 14.71
CA GLY A 70 5.05 4.89 15.14
C GLY A 70 4.29 3.62 15.53
N TYR A 71 4.37 2.55 14.74
CA TYR A 71 3.79 1.26 15.10
C TYR A 71 4.43 0.66 16.35
N ALA A 72 5.76 0.75 16.49
CA ALA A 72 6.47 0.27 17.68
C ALA A 72 6.03 1.02 18.95
N ALA A 73 5.91 2.35 18.87
CA ALA A 73 5.40 3.16 19.96
C ALA A 73 3.94 2.81 20.31
N ALA A 74 3.09 2.62 19.30
CA ALA A 74 1.70 2.20 19.46
C ALA A 74 1.58 0.82 20.15
N LEU A 75 2.50 -0.10 19.88
CA LEU A 75 2.57 -1.41 20.53
C LEU A 75 3.17 -1.35 21.94
N ALA A 76 4.06 -0.39 22.22
CA ALA A 76 4.69 -0.22 23.53
C ALA A 76 3.74 0.44 24.55
N ILE A 77 2.85 1.33 24.10
CA ILE A 77 1.90 2.05 24.97
C ILE A 77 0.69 1.14 25.27
N PRO A 78 0.41 0.78 26.54
CA PRO A 78 -0.66 -0.17 26.87
C PRO A 78 -2.06 0.24 26.40
N ALA A 79 -2.38 1.54 26.45
CA ALA A 79 -3.66 2.06 25.98
C ALA A 79 -3.83 1.82 24.46
N THR A 80 -2.83 2.20 23.67
CA THR A 80 -2.84 2.05 22.22
C THR A 80 -2.74 0.59 21.80
N ARG A 81 -1.95 -0.24 22.50
CA ARG A 81 -1.89 -1.68 22.27
C ARG A 81 -3.24 -2.35 22.49
N ARG A 82 -3.98 -2.00 23.54
CA ARG A 82 -5.33 -2.52 23.78
C ARG A 82 -6.29 -2.12 22.66
N HIS A 83 -6.21 -0.88 22.19
CA HIS A 83 -7.00 -0.44 21.04
C HIS A 83 -6.66 -1.27 19.77
N LEU A 84 -5.38 -1.45 19.46
CA LEU A 84 -4.93 -2.28 18.33
C LEU A 84 -5.39 -3.75 18.46
N ALA A 85 -5.34 -4.31 19.66
CA ALA A 85 -5.76 -5.69 19.90
C ALA A 85 -7.26 -5.90 19.67
N GLY A 86 -8.07 -4.87 19.94
CA GLY A 86 -9.52 -4.85 19.74
C GLY A 86 -9.98 -4.56 18.31
N LEU A 87 -9.06 -4.27 17.38
CA LEU A 87 -9.42 -4.15 15.96
C LEU A 87 -9.74 -5.52 15.36
N ASP A 88 -10.81 -5.59 14.57
CA ASP A 88 -11.23 -6.81 13.87
C ASP A 88 -10.08 -7.42 13.05
N ASP A 89 -9.99 -8.75 13.07
CA ASP A 89 -9.05 -9.45 12.22
C ASP A 89 -9.58 -9.55 10.78
N ARG A 90 -9.35 -8.48 10.02
CA ARG A 90 -9.78 -8.35 8.62
C ARG A 90 -8.74 -8.87 7.61
N GLY A 91 -7.84 -9.76 8.04
CA GLY A 91 -6.83 -10.33 7.15
C GLY A 91 -7.39 -11.41 6.23
N PRO A 92 -6.68 -11.72 5.12
CA PRO A 92 -7.04 -12.81 4.23
C PRO A 92 -6.86 -14.17 4.92
N ALA A 93 -7.49 -15.21 4.35
CA ALA A 93 -7.39 -16.59 4.80
C ALA A 93 -6.03 -17.26 4.43
N VAL A 94 -4.92 -16.58 4.69
CA VAL A 94 -3.55 -17.09 4.56
C VAL A 94 -2.73 -16.73 5.79
N HIS A 95 -1.60 -17.41 5.97
CA HIS A 95 -0.74 -17.12 7.11
C HIS A 95 -0.24 -15.67 7.07
N THR A 96 -0.10 -15.03 8.24
CA THR A 96 0.29 -13.62 8.32
C THR A 96 1.62 -13.36 7.62
N VAL A 97 2.58 -14.29 7.74
CA VAL A 97 3.88 -14.18 7.07
C VAL A 97 3.72 -14.24 5.55
N GLU A 98 2.89 -15.15 5.03
CA GLU A 98 2.60 -15.24 3.59
C GLU A 98 1.98 -13.94 3.09
N TRP A 99 1.00 -13.39 3.82
CA TRP A 99 0.38 -12.12 3.48
C TRP A 99 1.40 -10.97 3.44
N THR A 100 2.19 -10.81 4.51
CA THR A 100 3.09 -9.65 4.65
C THR A 100 4.36 -9.75 3.83
N ALA A 101 4.84 -10.96 3.52
CA ALA A 101 6.08 -11.17 2.79
C ALA A 101 5.87 -11.33 1.27
N LEU A 102 4.69 -11.80 0.82
CA LEU A 102 4.45 -12.08 -0.61
C LEU A 102 3.36 -11.18 -1.19
N HIS A 103 2.18 -11.19 -0.57
CA HIS A 103 1.00 -10.57 -1.16
C HIS A 103 0.99 -9.04 -1.00
N ILE A 104 1.41 -8.52 0.15
CA ILE A 104 1.56 -7.06 0.33
C ILE A 104 2.68 -6.51 -0.59
N PRO A 105 3.91 -7.06 -0.61
CA PRO A 105 4.97 -6.50 -1.43
C PRO A 105 4.69 -6.64 -2.93
N GLY A 106 4.27 -7.82 -3.39
CA GLY A 106 4.08 -8.11 -4.82
C GLY A 106 2.69 -7.72 -5.35
N GLY A 107 1.64 -8.13 -4.65
CA GLY A 107 0.25 -7.97 -5.10
C GLY A 107 -0.30 -6.56 -4.92
N THR A 108 0.22 -5.82 -3.93
CA THR A 108 -0.21 -4.45 -3.61
C THR A 108 0.89 -3.43 -3.94
N VAL A 109 2.01 -3.42 -3.21
CA VAL A 109 2.99 -2.33 -3.28
C VAL A 109 3.63 -2.24 -4.66
N LEU A 110 4.22 -3.32 -5.17
CA LEU A 110 4.83 -3.35 -6.49
C LEU A 110 3.83 -2.96 -7.58
N THR A 111 2.65 -3.58 -7.57
CA THR A 111 1.56 -3.34 -8.52
C THR A 111 1.16 -1.87 -8.56
N GLU A 112 0.86 -1.27 -7.42
CA GLU A 112 0.38 0.10 -7.34
C GLU A 112 1.50 1.11 -7.68
N GLU A 113 2.71 0.92 -7.19
CA GLU A 113 3.82 1.83 -7.50
C GLU A 113 4.23 1.77 -8.99
N LEU A 114 4.05 0.62 -9.64
CA LEU A 114 4.21 0.47 -11.09
C LEU A 114 3.12 1.23 -11.87
N ILE A 115 1.85 1.03 -11.52
CA ILE A 115 0.72 1.65 -12.22
C ILE A 115 0.72 3.17 -12.01
N TYR A 116 0.78 3.63 -10.76
CA TYR A 116 0.53 5.03 -10.44
C TYR A 116 1.81 5.86 -10.50
N ARG A 117 2.78 5.55 -9.64
CA ARG A 117 3.97 6.40 -9.45
C ARG A 117 4.97 6.27 -10.60
N SER A 118 5.07 5.09 -11.20
CA SER A 118 6.02 4.83 -12.30
C SER A 118 5.48 5.17 -13.67
N THR A 119 4.15 5.22 -13.82
CA THR A 119 3.51 5.24 -15.14
C THR A 119 2.45 6.34 -15.25
N LEU A 120 1.31 6.22 -14.54
CA LEU A 120 0.17 7.11 -14.71
C LEU A 120 0.46 8.55 -14.30
N THR A 121 0.98 8.79 -13.10
CA THR A 121 1.24 10.16 -12.63
C THR A 121 2.25 10.88 -13.54
N PRO A 122 3.42 10.30 -13.90
CA PRO A 122 4.33 10.95 -14.84
C PRO A 122 3.71 11.20 -16.22
N LEU A 123 2.86 10.29 -16.71
CA LEU A 123 2.14 10.49 -17.97
C LEU A 123 1.20 11.69 -17.87
N LEU A 124 0.39 11.77 -16.82
CA LEU A 124 -0.54 12.86 -16.61
C LEU A 124 0.16 14.20 -16.35
N GLU A 125 1.30 14.21 -15.64
CA GLU A 125 2.12 15.41 -15.45
C GLU A 125 2.65 15.95 -16.78
N ARG A 126 3.05 15.07 -17.72
CA ARG A 126 3.45 15.49 -19.08
C ARG A 126 2.29 16.05 -19.90
N THR A 127 1.06 15.58 -19.69
CA THR A 127 -0.10 16.02 -20.49
C THR A 127 -0.86 17.19 -19.90
N ALA A 128 -0.92 17.31 -18.57
CA ALA A 128 -1.76 18.27 -17.85
C ALA A 128 -0.98 19.13 -16.83
N GLY A 129 0.36 19.06 -16.84
CA GLY A 129 1.21 19.83 -15.94
C GLY A 129 0.92 19.52 -14.47
N ARG A 130 0.80 20.57 -13.64
CA ARG A 130 0.58 20.45 -12.19
C ARG A 130 -0.73 19.74 -11.82
N LEU A 131 -1.75 19.81 -12.68
CA LEU A 131 -3.01 19.09 -12.46
C LEU A 131 -2.83 17.57 -12.61
N GLY A 132 -1.81 17.13 -13.36
CA GLY A 132 -1.54 15.72 -13.60
C GLY A 132 -1.26 14.93 -12.32
N THR A 133 -0.54 15.53 -11.36
CA THR A 133 -0.33 14.93 -10.02
C THR A 133 -1.65 14.71 -9.29
N SER A 134 -2.49 15.74 -9.22
CA SER A 134 -3.78 15.66 -8.51
C SER A 134 -4.71 14.64 -9.16
N LEU A 135 -4.72 14.58 -10.49
CA LEU A 135 -5.50 13.58 -11.24
C LEU A 135 -4.96 12.17 -11.00
N GLY A 136 -3.64 11.94 -11.04
CA GLY A 136 -3.04 10.65 -10.75
C GLY A 136 -3.38 10.15 -9.35
N ALA A 137 -3.26 11.03 -8.34
CA ALA A 137 -3.64 10.73 -6.97
C ALA A 137 -5.14 10.46 -6.79
N LEU A 138 -6.00 11.22 -7.48
CA LEU A 138 -7.45 10.97 -7.47
C LEU A 138 -7.79 9.62 -8.11
N VAL A 139 -7.18 9.28 -9.24
CA VAL A 139 -7.38 7.97 -9.90
C VAL A 139 -6.90 6.83 -9.00
N PHE A 140 -5.78 7.02 -8.28
CA PHE A 140 -5.34 6.10 -7.23
C PHE A 140 -6.41 5.91 -6.15
N GLY A 141 -6.99 7.01 -5.65
CA GLY A 141 -8.06 6.92 -4.66
C GLY A 141 -9.33 6.26 -5.17
N LEU A 142 -9.78 6.61 -6.38
CA LEU A 142 -10.96 6.01 -7.02
C LEU A 142 -10.79 4.51 -7.32
N SER A 143 -9.54 4.05 -7.47
CA SER A 143 -9.24 2.62 -7.63
C SER A 143 -9.50 1.80 -6.36
N HIS A 144 -9.73 2.47 -5.22
CA HIS A 144 -10.03 1.83 -3.94
C HIS A 144 -11.53 1.72 -3.62
N ILE A 145 -12.43 2.10 -4.53
CA ILE A 145 -13.89 2.03 -4.28
C ILE A 145 -14.34 0.60 -4.02
N GLN A 146 -14.03 -0.35 -4.91
CA GLN A 146 -14.44 -1.74 -4.72
C GLN A 146 -13.69 -2.43 -3.58
N PRO A 147 -12.37 -2.21 -3.39
CA PRO A 147 -11.69 -2.65 -2.16
C PRO A 147 -12.37 -2.16 -0.88
N ALA A 148 -12.77 -0.88 -0.80
CA ALA A 148 -13.47 -0.33 0.36
C ALA A 148 -14.84 -1.01 0.56
N ARG A 149 -15.60 -1.21 -0.51
CA ARG A 149 -16.88 -1.93 -0.46
C ARG A 149 -16.72 -3.35 0.07
N ALA A 150 -15.73 -4.09 -0.44
CA ALA A 150 -15.46 -5.47 -0.03
C ALA A 150 -15.02 -5.56 1.44
N ALA A 151 -14.32 -4.54 1.95
CA ALA A 151 -13.89 -4.46 3.34
C ALA A 151 -14.95 -3.83 4.29
N ALA A 152 -16.13 -3.45 3.76
CA ALA A 152 -17.15 -2.67 4.47
C ALA A 152 -16.62 -1.35 5.07
N ASP A 153 -15.61 -0.75 4.44
CA ASP A 153 -15.05 0.54 4.85
C ASP A 153 -15.85 1.73 4.25
N PRO A 154 -15.85 2.91 4.91
CA PRO A 154 -16.50 4.09 4.35
C PRO A 154 -15.82 4.57 3.06
N ILE A 155 -16.48 4.35 1.91
CA ILE A 155 -15.92 4.59 0.57
C ILE A 155 -15.34 6.00 0.43
N ALA A 156 -16.08 7.04 0.84
CA ALA A 156 -15.63 8.42 0.71
C ALA A 156 -14.37 8.71 1.53
N ALA A 157 -14.29 8.18 2.76
CA ALA A 157 -13.12 8.31 3.61
C ALA A 157 -11.92 7.55 3.02
N THR A 158 -12.13 6.32 2.54
CA THR A 158 -11.09 5.53 1.90
C THR A 158 -10.53 6.22 0.66
N VAL A 159 -11.39 6.74 -0.24
CA VAL A 159 -10.97 7.49 -1.43
C VAL A 159 -10.19 8.74 -1.04
N ALA A 160 -10.64 9.50 -0.03
CA ALA A 160 -9.95 10.70 0.43
C ALA A 160 -8.55 10.39 1.02
N LEU A 161 -8.48 9.38 1.90
CA LEU A 161 -7.23 8.95 2.54
C LEU A 161 -6.22 8.41 1.51
N THR A 162 -6.67 7.56 0.61
CA THR A 162 -5.81 6.98 -0.44
C THR A 162 -5.38 8.03 -1.46
N THR A 163 -6.24 8.98 -1.81
CA THR A 163 -5.85 10.16 -2.61
C THR A 163 -4.75 10.97 -1.90
N GLY A 164 -4.92 11.26 -0.61
CA GLY A 164 -3.90 11.94 0.19
C GLY A 164 -2.58 11.18 0.28
N ALA A 165 -2.64 9.86 0.47
CA ALA A 165 -1.47 8.99 0.42
C ALA A 165 -0.80 9.02 -0.96
N GLY A 166 -1.58 8.98 -2.04
CA GLY A 166 -1.10 9.13 -3.41
C GLY A 166 -0.29 10.42 -3.61
N LEU A 167 -0.79 11.55 -3.12
CA LEU A 167 -0.06 12.84 -3.16
C LEU A 167 1.27 12.79 -2.40
N LEU A 168 1.29 12.14 -1.23
CA LEU A 168 2.51 11.96 -0.43
C LEU A 168 3.52 11.07 -1.18
N PHE A 169 3.07 9.97 -1.76
CA PHE A 169 3.90 9.06 -2.56
C PHE A 169 4.46 9.74 -3.80
N ASP A 170 3.63 10.51 -4.50
CA ASP A 170 4.07 11.31 -5.67
C ASP A 170 5.09 12.38 -5.26
N ARG A 171 4.97 12.98 -4.08
CA ARG A 171 5.97 13.91 -3.54
C ARG A 171 7.30 13.22 -3.29
N LEU A 172 7.30 12.03 -2.68
CA LEU A 172 8.52 11.24 -2.48
C LEU A 172 9.15 10.82 -3.81
N ARG A 173 8.33 10.40 -4.76
CA ARG A 173 8.75 10.05 -6.12
C ARG A 173 9.43 11.22 -6.81
N ARG A 174 8.81 12.41 -6.83
CA ARG A 174 9.39 13.61 -7.43
C ARG A 174 10.69 14.04 -6.74
N HIS A 175 10.75 13.94 -5.42
CA HIS A 175 11.95 14.31 -4.67
C HIS A 175 13.15 13.40 -4.97
N THR A 176 12.91 12.12 -5.28
CA THR A 176 13.96 11.10 -5.42
C THR A 176 14.19 10.63 -6.85
N GLY A 177 13.26 10.92 -7.76
CA GLY A 177 13.25 10.37 -9.12
C GLY A 177 13.03 8.86 -9.16
N SER A 178 12.45 8.26 -8.11
CA SER A 178 12.38 6.80 -7.94
C SER A 178 11.09 6.33 -7.27
N ALA A 179 10.54 5.20 -7.74
CA ALA A 179 9.43 4.49 -7.10
C ALA A 179 9.85 3.75 -5.82
N THR A 180 11.15 3.56 -5.57
CA THR A 180 11.65 2.87 -4.38
C THR A 180 11.28 3.61 -3.09
N ALA A 181 11.37 4.95 -3.10
CA ALA A 181 11.02 5.74 -1.93
C ALA A 181 9.55 5.59 -1.50
N PRO A 182 8.56 5.82 -2.38
CA PRO A 182 7.17 5.57 -2.03
C PRO A 182 6.90 4.08 -1.78
N ALA A 183 7.51 3.14 -2.51
CA ALA A 183 7.33 1.71 -2.27
C ALA A 183 7.72 1.27 -0.85
N LEU A 184 8.84 1.76 -0.31
CA LEU A 184 9.26 1.44 1.05
C LEU A 184 8.32 2.02 2.11
N LEU A 185 7.89 3.27 1.94
CA LEU A 185 6.89 3.88 2.82
C LEU A 185 5.56 3.11 2.75
N HIS A 186 5.12 2.80 1.53
CA HIS A 186 3.88 2.11 1.25
C HIS A 186 3.88 0.69 1.85
N LEU A 187 5.00 -0.03 1.73
CA LEU A 187 5.21 -1.32 2.38
C LEU A 187 5.15 -1.20 3.91
N ALA A 188 5.80 -0.20 4.51
CA ALA A 188 5.78 0.00 5.95
C ALA A 188 4.35 0.25 6.48
N LEU A 189 3.56 1.05 5.77
CA LEU A 189 2.16 1.31 6.11
C LEU A 189 1.31 0.03 6.02
N ASN A 190 1.40 -0.72 4.92
CA ASN A 190 0.56 -1.90 4.72
C ASN A 190 0.98 -3.07 5.62
N ALA A 191 2.27 -3.42 5.63
CA ALA A 191 2.77 -4.51 6.45
C ALA A 191 2.63 -4.17 7.95
N GLY A 192 2.91 -2.92 8.34
CA GLY A 192 2.71 -2.45 9.70
C GLY A 192 1.24 -2.52 10.13
N GLY A 193 0.31 -2.08 9.27
CA GLY A 193 -1.14 -2.17 9.51
C GLY A 193 -1.64 -3.62 9.61
N ALA A 194 -1.08 -4.54 8.83
CA ALA A 194 -1.40 -5.96 8.92
C ALA A 194 -0.85 -6.61 10.21
N LEU A 195 0.38 -6.27 10.60
CA LEU A 195 1.09 -6.87 11.72
C LEU A 195 0.69 -6.30 13.08
N ALA A 196 0.48 -5.00 13.20
CA ALA A 196 0.30 -4.35 14.50
C ALA A 196 -0.88 -4.89 15.31
N PRO A 197 -2.11 -5.07 14.75
CA PRO A 197 -3.22 -5.68 15.50
C PRO A 197 -2.91 -7.11 15.96
N ARG A 198 -2.24 -7.90 15.12
CA ARG A 198 -1.86 -9.30 15.42
C ARG A 198 -0.80 -9.38 16.51
N LEU A 199 0.21 -8.52 16.44
CA LEU A 199 1.26 -8.43 17.45
C LEU A 199 0.69 -7.93 18.79
N ALA A 200 -0.27 -7.00 18.76
CA ALA A 200 -0.94 -6.51 19.94
C ALA A 200 -1.70 -7.62 20.71
N ARG A 201 -2.29 -8.58 19.97
CA ARG A 201 -2.99 -9.76 20.51
C ARG A 201 -2.08 -10.87 21.04
N ARG A 202 -0.80 -10.91 20.67
CA ARG A 202 0.11 -11.95 21.20
C ARG A 202 0.24 -11.79 22.72
N PRO A 203 0.10 -12.89 23.49
CA PRO A 203 0.40 -12.86 24.92
C PRO A 203 1.84 -12.36 25.09
N GLY A 204 2.06 -11.42 26.01
CA GLY A 204 3.42 -11.09 26.43
C GLY A 204 4.08 -12.35 26.99
N VAL A 205 5.40 -12.48 26.83
CA VAL A 205 6.18 -13.46 27.61
C VAL A 205 5.81 -13.20 29.08
N PRO A 206 5.30 -14.19 29.84
CA PRO A 206 5.06 -14.02 31.26
C PRO A 206 6.36 -13.55 31.91
N ALA A 207 6.30 -12.52 32.77
CA ALA A 207 7.45 -12.18 33.59
C ALA A 207 7.90 -13.46 34.34
N PRO A 208 9.22 -13.74 34.45
CA PRO A 208 9.68 -14.90 35.20
C PRO A 208 9.07 -14.83 36.60
N SER A 209 8.32 -15.87 36.96
CA SER A 209 7.74 -15.99 38.29
C SER A 209 8.88 -16.02 39.30
N LEU A 210 9.03 -14.96 40.08
CA LEU A 210 9.94 -14.97 41.21
C LEU A 210 9.52 -16.11 42.14
N PRO A 211 10.47 -16.96 42.59
CA PRO A 211 10.14 -18.04 43.53
C PRO A 211 9.47 -17.44 44.75
N ARG A 212 8.30 -17.99 45.11
CA ARG A 212 7.61 -17.60 46.33
C ARG A 212 8.52 -17.93 47.51
N PRO A 213 8.72 -17.01 48.47
CA PRO A 213 9.43 -17.35 49.69
C PRO A 213 8.67 -18.50 50.36
N SER A 214 9.36 -19.61 50.57
CA SER A 214 8.92 -20.66 51.48
C SER A 214 8.83 -20.05 52.88
N VAL A 215 7.66 -20.29 53.49
CA VAL A 215 7.16 -19.84 54.80
C VAL A 215 8.24 -19.64 55.86
#